data_AF-A0A8H3F720-F1
#
_entry.id   AF-A0A8H3F720-F1
#
_cell.length_a   1.000
_cell.length_b   1.000
_cell.length_c   1.000
_cell.angle_alpha   90.00
_cell.angle_beta   90.00
_cell.angle_gamma   90.00
#
_symmetry.space_group_name_H-M   'P 1'
#
loop_
_entity.id
_entity.type
_entity.pdbx_description
1 polymer ?
#
loop_
_entity_poly.entity_id
_entity_poly.type
_entity_poly.pdbx_seq_one_letter_code
_entity_poly.pdbx_strand_id
1 'polypeptide(L)'
;MPPRLSPRSLHSIQPSNSLGFLHPPSPMLHALPHRPVFSKTPVRPASQQGTRWTQYRRTQYRRTQYNRFGNAQTNQNVRYGVGAVGVALGGFYYYNREQVPITGRRRFNCISPAWEEELAKLEYRMIMQAYGREILQPSHPDSRMVTKVLQRLIPAAGLEGQKWEVRVIDDPDEQNAFVLPGGKVFVFSGILPICAGEDGVAAVLGHEIAHNVAHHTAEKVSKRWPINLSALLLTFQFDIPGQLAQSIVDLVLEKPNSRTMESEADYIGLLMMAQACYDPNAAVGLWERMAEAERHAPPQFLSTHPSNENRKAVIQQWLPQAQQKRDESKCGSTIGYVQEFRRAFALEDDFTRAPKHVDEWVW
;
A
#
# COMPACT_ATOMS: atom_id res chain seq x y z
N MET A 1 58.33 1.60 -10.94
CA MET A 1 58.00 0.28 -10.37
C MET A 1 58.06 0.37 -8.85
N PRO A 2 56.90 0.25 -8.19
CA PRO A 2 56.75 -0.61 -7.01
C PRO A 2 55.59 -1.61 -7.23
N PRO A 3 55.48 -2.67 -6.41
CA PRO A 3 54.97 -3.96 -6.87
C PRO A 3 53.44 -4.10 -6.83
N ARG A 4 52.94 -4.92 -7.76
CA ARG A 4 51.60 -5.51 -7.78
C ARG A 4 51.42 -6.45 -6.60
N LEU A 5 50.28 -6.36 -5.92
CA LEU A 5 49.74 -7.43 -5.09
C LEU A 5 48.34 -7.79 -5.60
N SER A 6 48.16 -9.06 -5.93
CA SER A 6 46.89 -9.67 -6.32
C SER A 6 46.07 -10.05 -5.07
N PRO A 7 44.76 -10.32 -5.21
CA PRO A 7 43.83 -10.36 -4.09
C PRO A 7 43.81 -11.72 -3.39
N ARG A 8 43.69 -11.73 -2.07
CA ARG A 8 43.30 -12.91 -1.29
C ARG A 8 42.09 -12.60 -0.41
N SER A 9 41.00 -13.28 -0.74
CA SER A 9 39.96 -13.84 0.13
C SER A 9 39.67 -13.10 1.44
N LEU A 10 38.58 -12.34 1.45
CA LEU A 10 37.88 -11.99 2.69
C LEU A 10 36.57 -12.77 2.75
N HIS A 11 36.47 -13.54 3.82
CA HIS A 11 35.31 -14.29 4.23
C HIS A 11 34.09 -13.37 4.44
N SER A 12 32.97 -13.82 3.86
CA SER A 12 31.58 -13.62 4.29
C SER A 12 31.39 -12.97 5.66
N ILE A 13 30.89 -11.73 5.65
CA ILE A 13 30.18 -11.12 6.78
C ILE A 13 28.93 -10.46 6.19
N GLN A 14 27.78 -11.11 6.37
CA GLN A 14 26.47 -10.52 6.10
C GLN A 14 26.11 -9.50 7.18
N PRO A 15 25.42 -8.41 6.82
CA PRO A 15 24.50 -7.75 7.72
C PRO A 15 23.06 -7.93 7.20
N SER A 16 22.29 -8.76 7.91
CA SER A 16 20.84 -8.81 7.83
C SER A 16 20.25 -7.62 8.57
N ASN A 17 19.37 -6.82 7.95
CA ASN A 17 18.46 -5.92 8.67
C ASN A 17 17.15 -5.73 7.88
N SER A 18 16.19 -6.60 8.17
CA SER A 18 14.77 -6.41 7.86
C SER A 18 14.10 -5.68 9.04
N LEU A 19 13.58 -4.47 8.83
CA LEU A 19 12.77 -3.73 9.79
C LEU A 19 11.36 -4.33 9.86
N GLY A 20 11.22 -5.38 10.66
CA GLY A 20 9.94 -5.99 11.03
C GLY A 20 9.32 -5.34 12.27
N PHE A 21 7.99 -5.22 12.23
CA PHE A 21 7.10 -4.71 13.26
C PHE A 21 7.41 -5.22 14.69
N LEU A 22 7.32 -4.30 15.65
CA LEU A 22 7.48 -4.51 17.09
C LEU A 22 6.51 -5.55 17.66
N HIS A 23 7.03 -6.73 17.99
CA HIS A 23 6.47 -7.63 19.02
C HIS A 23 7.47 -7.74 20.18
N PRO A 24 7.01 -7.79 21.45
CA PRO A 24 7.91 -7.92 22.60
C PRO A 24 8.55 -9.32 22.65
N PRO A 25 9.85 -9.43 22.99
CA PRO A 25 10.55 -10.71 22.99
C PRO A 25 10.18 -11.58 24.20
N SER A 26 9.92 -12.86 23.94
CA SER A 26 9.94 -13.92 24.95
C SER A 26 11.36 -14.09 25.50
N PRO A 27 11.56 -14.25 26.82
CA PRO A 27 12.90 -14.33 27.39
C PRO A 27 13.57 -15.68 27.06
N MET A 28 14.65 -15.63 26.28
CA MET A 28 15.62 -16.73 26.17
C MET A 28 16.51 -16.74 27.41
N LEU A 29 16.56 -17.91 28.07
CA LEU A 29 17.35 -18.22 29.24
C LEU A 29 18.86 -18.10 28.93
N HIS A 30 19.55 -17.16 29.59
CA HIS A 30 20.99 -17.22 29.73
C HIS A 30 21.38 -18.18 30.86
N ALA A 31 22.33 -19.07 30.54
CA ALA A 31 23.00 -19.95 31.48
C ALA A 31 23.69 -19.16 32.60
N LEU A 32 23.36 -19.50 33.85
CA LEU A 32 24.05 -19.05 35.06
C LEU A 32 25.00 -20.15 35.58
N PRO A 33 26.08 -19.77 36.30
CA PRO A 33 27.24 -20.63 36.53
C PRO A 33 26.98 -21.74 37.55
N HIS A 34 27.73 -22.84 37.40
CA HIS A 34 27.75 -23.98 38.29
C HIS A 34 27.90 -23.57 39.77
N ARG A 35 26.96 -24.01 40.61
CA ARG A 35 27.08 -24.03 42.09
C ARG A 35 26.97 -25.47 42.60
N PRO A 36 27.63 -25.77 43.73
CA PRO A 36 27.99 -27.13 44.11
C PRO A 36 26.81 -27.95 44.60
N VAL A 37 26.94 -29.26 44.40
CA VAL A 37 26.07 -30.32 44.91
C VAL A 37 26.00 -30.22 46.44
N PHE A 38 24.82 -29.86 46.97
CA PHE A 38 24.49 -30.05 48.38
C PHE A 38 23.37 -31.10 48.53
N SER A 39 23.56 -31.91 49.56
CA SER A 39 22.90 -33.15 49.91
C SER A 39 21.37 -33.13 49.95
N LYS A 40 20.79 -34.26 49.54
CA LYS A 40 19.37 -34.64 49.66
C LYS A 40 18.86 -34.47 51.10
N THR A 41 18.04 -33.45 51.34
CA THR A 41 17.06 -33.47 52.44
C THR A 41 15.75 -34.08 51.94
N PRO A 42 15.05 -34.89 52.75
CA PRO A 42 13.84 -35.55 52.32
C PRO A 42 12.69 -34.54 52.18
N VAL A 43 12.13 -34.46 50.98
CA VAL A 43 10.91 -33.71 50.69
C VAL A 43 9.75 -34.39 51.41
N ARG A 44 9.16 -33.71 52.40
CA ARG A 44 7.87 -34.12 52.99
C ARG A 44 6.80 -34.16 51.88
N PRO A 45 5.90 -35.15 51.86
CA PRO A 45 4.83 -35.18 50.87
C PRO A 45 3.97 -33.92 51.03
N ALA A 46 3.80 -33.18 49.95
CA ALA A 46 2.87 -32.06 49.91
C ALA A 46 1.49 -32.56 50.36
N SER A 47 0.94 -31.92 51.39
CA SER A 47 -0.36 -32.28 51.93
C SER A 47 -1.42 -32.25 50.82
N GLN A 48 -2.31 -33.24 50.80
CA GLN A 48 -3.50 -33.29 49.92
C GLN A 48 -4.40 -32.05 50.01
N GLN A 49 -4.12 -31.13 50.95
CA GLN A 49 -4.80 -29.84 51.05
C GLN A 49 -4.39 -28.88 49.92
N GLY A 50 -3.14 -28.89 49.45
CA GLY A 50 -2.65 -27.91 48.44
C GLY A 50 -3.25 -28.08 47.03
N THR A 51 -3.53 -29.32 46.61
CA THR A 51 -4.19 -29.64 45.33
C THR A 51 -5.68 -29.32 45.34
N ARG A 52 -6.35 -29.42 46.49
CA ARG A 52 -7.76 -29.08 46.63
C ARG A 52 -8.02 -27.57 46.57
N TRP A 53 -7.13 -26.75 47.14
CA TRP A 53 -7.21 -25.28 47.08
C TRP A 53 -6.96 -24.72 45.67
N THR A 54 -6.02 -25.29 44.93
CA THR A 54 -5.71 -24.89 43.55
C THR A 54 -6.80 -25.30 42.58
N GLN A 55 -7.38 -26.48 42.75
CA GLN A 55 -8.54 -26.94 41.96
C GLN A 55 -9.81 -26.12 42.29
N TYR A 56 -10.05 -25.79 43.56
CA TYR A 56 -11.16 -24.93 44.01
C TYR A 56 -11.04 -23.50 43.48
N ARG A 57 -9.84 -22.92 43.47
CA ARG A 57 -9.59 -21.61 42.85
C ARG A 57 -9.84 -21.61 41.34
N ARG A 58 -9.44 -22.67 40.63
CA ARG A 58 -9.70 -22.81 39.18
C ARG A 58 -11.19 -22.98 38.86
N THR A 59 -11.93 -23.79 39.63
CA THR A 59 -13.39 -23.93 39.46
C THR A 59 -14.17 -22.70 39.89
N GLN A 60 -13.75 -22.01 40.96
CA GLN A 60 -14.30 -20.70 41.33
C GLN A 60 -14.09 -19.67 40.22
N TYR A 61 -12.89 -19.54 39.67
CA TYR A 61 -12.61 -18.58 38.60
C TYR A 61 -13.45 -18.85 37.32
N ARG A 62 -13.55 -20.12 36.90
CA ARG A 62 -14.43 -20.53 35.78
C ARG A 62 -15.91 -20.28 36.07
N ARG A 63 -16.38 -20.51 37.29
CA ARG A 63 -17.78 -20.31 37.69
C ARG A 63 -18.13 -18.82 37.82
N THR A 64 -17.20 -17.98 38.26
CA THR A 64 -17.37 -16.52 38.32
C THR A 64 -17.41 -15.88 36.94
N GLN A 65 -16.59 -16.36 35.99
CA GLN A 65 -16.70 -15.93 34.59
C GLN A 65 -18.04 -16.38 33.96
N TYR A 66 -18.44 -17.65 34.12
CA TYR A 66 -19.69 -18.17 33.56
C TYR A 66 -20.94 -17.45 34.13
N ASN A 67 -20.95 -17.16 35.44
CA ASN A 67 -22.05 -16.43 36.08
C ASN A 67 -22.08 -14.94 35.69
N ARG A 68 -20.95 -14.32 35.33
CA ARG A 68 -20.93 -12.94 34.80
C ARG A 68 -21.51 -12.85 33.40
N PHE A 69 -21.21 -13.81 32.52
CA PHE A 69 -21.84 -13.88 31.19
C PHE A 69 -23.36 -14.12 31.32
N GLY A 70 -23.78 -15.06 32.18
CA GLY A 70 -25.20 -15.31 32.44
C GLY A 70 -25.95 -14.13 33.08
N ASN A 71 -25.33 -13.40 34.01
CA ASN A 71 -25.94 -12.25 34.67
C ASN A 71 -25.89 -10.95 33.85
N ALA A 72 -24.90 -10.76 32.98
CA ALA A 72 -24.88 -9.63 32.04
C ALA A 72 -26.03 -9.74 31.01
N GLN A 73 -26.42 -10.97 30.65
CA GLN A 73 -27.50 -11.23 29.70
C GLN A 73 -28.91 -11.05 30.31
N THR A 74 -29.05 -11.18 31.64
CA THR A 74 -30.31 -11.01 32.37
C THR A 74 -30.48 -9.62 33.01
N ASN A 75 -29.42 -8.82 33.15
CA ASN A 75 -29.50 -7.47 33.71
C ASN A 75 -30.04 -6.46 32.68
N GLN A 76 -31.23 -5.92 32.96
CA GLN A 76 -31.94 -5.00 32.08
C GLN A 76 -31.17 -3.71 31.80
N ASN A 77 -30.42 -3.19 32.77
CA ASN A 77 -29.60 -1.97 32.59
C ASN A 77 -28.41 -2.23 31.66
N VAL A 78 -27.82 -3.43 31.72
CA VAL A 78 -26.75 -3.84 30.80
C VAL A 78 -27.29 -3.96 29.37
N ARG A 79 -28.49 -4.54 29.20
CA ARG A 79 -29.15 -4.64 27.89
C ARG A 79 -29.44 -3.27 27.28
N TYR A 80 -29.98 -2.32 28.06
CA TYR A 80 -30.22 -0.96 27.57
C TYR A 80 -28.91 -0.21 27.29
N GLY A 81 -27.88 -0.39 28.12
CA GLY A 81 -26.56 0.20 27.88
C GLY A 81 -25.92 -0.27 26.57
N VAL A 82 -25.92 -1.59 26.33
CA VAL A 82 -25.44 -2.18 25.06
C VAL A 82 -26.27 -1.69 23.87
N GLY A 83 -27.60 -1.64 24.01
CA GLY A 83 -28.50 -1.13 22.98
C GLY A 83 -28.21 0.34 22.64
N ALA A 84 -28.05 1.20 23.64
CA ALA A 84 -27.76 2.61 23.45
C ALA A 84 -26.40 2.85 22.77
N VAL A 85 -25.37 2.11 23.19
CA VAL A 85 -24.03 2.14 22.54
C VAL A 85 -24.13 1.67 21.10
N GLY A 86 -24.85 0.58 20.83
CA GLY A 86 -25.06 0.07 19.47
C GLY A 86 -25.76 1.10 18.56
N VAL A 87 -26.79 1.78 19.07
CA VAL A 87 -27.47 2.87 18.35
C VAL A 87 -26.53 4.05 18.10
N ALA A 88 -25.73 4.44 19.09
CA ALA A 88 -24.76 5.54 18.94
C ALA A 88 -23.68 5.21 17.91
N LEU A 89 -23.08 4.01 17.97
CA LEU A 89 -22.08 3.55 16.99
C LEU A 89 -22.69 3.40 15.60
N GLY A 90 -23.92 2.88 15.48
CA GLY A 90 -24.64 2.78 14.21
C GLY A 90 -24.97 4.14 13.61
N GLY A 91 -25.41 5.10 14.44
CA GLY A 91 -25.63 6.49 14.03
C GLY A 91 -24.35 7.18 13.59
N PHE A 92 -23.26 7.01 14.34
CA PHE A 92 -21.93 7.51 13.98
C PHE A 92 -21.42 6.91 12.66
N TYR A 93 -21.57 5.60 12.48
CA TYR A 93 -21.23 4.92 11.23
C TYR A 93 -22.02 5.50 10.05
N TYR A 94 -23.33 5.63 10.19
CA TYR A 94 -24.20 6.13 9.12
C TYR A 94 -23.92 7.60 8.77
N TYR A 95 -23.70 8.45 9.79
CA TYR A 95 -23.41 9.87 9.61
C TYR A 95 -22.11 10.11 8.85
N ASN A 96 -21.09 9.29 9.08
CA ASN A 96 -19.78 9.37 8.45
C ASN A 96 -19.68 8.51 7.17
N ARG A 97 -20.81 8.25 6.48
CA ARG A 97 -20.79 7.60 5.16
C ARG A 97 -20.67 8.63 4.07
N GLU A 98 -19.73 8.40 3.18
CA GLU A 98 -19.51 9.21 1.99
C GLU A 98 -19.31 8.33 0.76
N GLN A 99 -19.23 8.96 -0.42
CA GLN A 99 -18.92 8.27 -1.68
C GLN A 99 -17.47 8.54 -2.04
N VAL A 100 -16.77 7.51 -2.50
CA VAL A 100 -15.43 7.64 -3.07
C VAL A 100 -15.55 8.41 -4.40
N PRO A 101 -14.73 9.46 -4.61
CA PRO A 101 -14.63 10.13 -5.90
C PRO A 101 -14.34 9.12 -7.03
N ILE A 102 -14.82 9.38 -8.24
CA ILE A 102 -14.64 8.54 -9.45
C ILE A 102 -15.49 7.26 -9.46
N THR A 103 -15.46 6.42 -8.42
CA THR A 103 -16.18 5.13 -8.44
C THR A 103 -17.60 5.18 -7.88
N GLY A 104 -17.92 6.18 -7.06
CA GLY A 104 -19.21 6.27 -6.37
C GLY A 104 -19.41 5.21 -5.27
N ARG A 105 -18.36 4.43 -4.94
CA ARG A 105 -18.42 3.42 -3.89
C ARG A 105 -18.73 4.08 -2.56
N ARG A 106 -19.73 3.57 -1.84
CA ARG A 106 -20.02 4.06 -0.48
C ARG A 106 -19.01 3.50 0.51
N ARG A 107 -18.42 4.39 1.29
CA ARG A 107 -17.46 4.06 2.36
C ARG A 107 -17.83 4.73 3.67
N PHE A 108 -17.20 4.27 4.75
CA PHE A 108 -17.18 4.94 6.03
C PHE A 108 -15.85 5.69 6.18
N ASN A 109 -15.90 6.99 6.43
CA ASN A 109 -14.72 7.82 6.65
C ASN A 109 -15.04 8.85 7.74
N CYS A 110 -14.35 8.74 8.88
CA CYS A 110 -14.44 9.67 9.99
C CYS A 110 -13.15 10.48 10.19
N ILE A 111 -12.19 10.35 9.28
CA ILE A 111 -10.93 11.09 9.29
C ILE A 111 -11.09 12.32 8.41
N SER A 112 -10.84 13.50 8.98
CA SER A 112 -10.90 14.76 8.25
C SER A 112 -9.65 14.94 7.36
N PRO A 113 -9.74 15.71 6.26
CA PRO A 113 -8.59 16.01 5.40
C PRO A 113 -7.42 16.64 6.18
N ALA A 114 -7.71 17.51 7.14
CA ALA A 114 -6.69 18.13 7.99
C ALA A 114 -5.95 17.11 8.87
N TRP A 115 -6.67 16.10 9.39
CA TRP A 115 -6.05 15.04 10.17
C TRP A 115 -5.22 14.09 9.29
N GLU A 116 -5.71 13.78 8.09
CA GLU A 116 -4.96 13.00 7.10
C GLU A 116 -3.65 13.69 6.70
N GLU A 117 -3.66 15.02 6.53
CA GLU A 117 -2.46 15.81 6.24
C GLU A 117 -1.43 15.76 7.39
N GLU A 118 -1.88 15.84 8.65
CA GLU A 118 -0.98 15.75 9.81
C GLU A 118 -0.36 14.35 9.96
N LEU A 119 -1.14 13.29 9.69
CA LEU A 119 -0.61 11.93 9.62
C LEU A 119 0.45 11.81 8.51
N ALA A 120 0.18 12.35 7.33
CA ALA A 120 1.13 12.34 6.22
C ALA A 120 2.43 13.10 6.53
N LYS A 121 2.35 14.24 7.24
CA LYS A 121 3.53 15.00 7.72
C LYS A 121 4.37 14.20 8.71
N LEU A 122 3.74 13.42 9.59
CA LEU A 122 4.44 12.54 10.52
C LEU A 122 5.17 11.42 9.76
N GLU A 123 4.47 10.75 8.86
CA GLU A 123 5.02 9.67 8.03
C GLU A 123 6.19 10.16 7.17
N TYR A 124 6.02 11.31 6.52
CA TYR A 124 7.08 11.97 5.76
C TYR A 124 8.34 12.19 6.60
N ARG A 125 8.21 12.71 7.83
CA ARG A 125 9.37 12.92 8.72
C ARG A 125 10.08 11.61 9.07
N MET A 126 9.33 10.54 9.33
CA MET A 126 9.91 9.22 9.62
C MET A 126 10.68 8.66 8.42
N ILE A 127 10.12 8.78 7.21
CA ILE A 127 10.78 8.34 5.98
C ILE A 127 12.05 9.15 5.72
N MET A 128 12.00 10.47 5.86
CA MET A 128 13.18 11.32 5.68
C MET A 128 14.26 11.05 6.72
N GLN A 129 13.88 10.65 7.94
CA GLN A 129 14.84 10.22 8.96
C GLN A 129 15.49 8.87 8.61
N ALA A 130 14.72 7.94 8.03
CA ALA A 130 15.18 6.59 7.69
C ALA A 130 16.00 6.54 6.38
N TYR A 131 15.55 7.25 5.35
CA TYR A 131 16.04 7.13 3.96
C TYR A 131 16.53 8.45 3.35
N GLY A 132 16.59 9.54 4.12
CA GLY A 132 16.88 10.86 3.58
C GLY A 132 18.28 11.01 2.96
N ARG A 133 19.23 10.14 3.32
CA ARG A 133 20.61 10.17 2.79
C ARG A 133 20.77 9.33 1.53
N GLU A 134 19.83 8.41 1.33
CA GLU A 134 19.76 7.43 0.27
C GLU A 134 18.94 7.96 -0.92
N ILE A 135 18.39 9.18 -0.83
CA ILE A 135 17.64 9.78 -1.94
C ILE A 135 18.59 10.14 -3.09
N LEU A 136 18.31 9.58 -4.26
CA LEU A 136 19.00 9.89 -5.51
C LEU A 136 18.80 11.35 -5.90
N GLN A 137 19.84 11.95 -6.47
CA GLN A 137 19.77 13.33 -6.94
C GLN A 137 18.69 13.50 -8.05
N PRO A 138 18.07 14.69 -8.19
CA PRO A 138 17.07 14.94 -9.22
C PRO A 138 17.58 14.73 -10.66
N SER A 139 18.89 14.86 -10.88
CA SER A 139 19.56 14.63 -12.17
C SER A 139 19.77 13.15 -12.51
N HIS A 140 19.62 12.24 -11.54
CA HIS A 140 19.80 10.80 -11.74
C HIS A 140 18.82 10.28 -12.81
N PRO A 141 19.23 9.35 -13.71
CA PRO A 141 18.35 8.81 -14.74
C PRO A 141 17.00 8.31 -14.21
N ASP A 142 17.02 7.58 -13.09
CA ASP A 142 15.79 7.06 -12.46
C ASP A 142 14.91 8.18 -11.92
N SER A 143 15.48 9.14 -11.17
CA SER A 143 14.75 10.31 -10.68
C SER A 143 14.11 11.10 -11.82
N ARG A 144 14.82 11.26 -12.94
CA ARG A 144 14.29 11.93 -14.14
C ARG A 144 13.16 11.15 -14.80
N MET A 145 13.31 9.84 -14.93
CA MET A 145 12.28 8.97 -15.50
C MET A 145 11.00 9.02 -14.66
N VAL A 146 11.11 8.80 -13.35
CA VAL A 146 9.98 8.83 -12.41
C VAL A 146 9.32 10.21 -12.39
N THR A 147 10.11 11.29 -12.38
CA THR A 147 9.58 12.66 -12.45
C THR A 147 8.83 12.93 -13.75
N LYS A 148 9.38 12.50 -14.89
CA LYS A 148 8.72 12.64 -16.21
C LYS A 148 7.38 11.90 -16.24
N VAL A 149 7.32 10.69 -15.67
CA VAL A 149 6.09 9.91 -15.56
C VAL A 149 5.06 10.63 -14.70
N LEU A 150 5.47 11.07 -13.51
CA LEU A 150 4.57 11.79 -12.60
C LEU A 150 4.01 13.08 -13.22
N GLN A 151 4.84 13.85 -13.93
CA GLN A 151 4.41 15.08 -14.61
C GLN A 151 3.30 14.87 -15.65
N ARG A 152 3.22 13.67 -16.25
CA ARG A 152 2.14 13.31 -17.17
C ARG A 152 0.90 12.78 -16.46
N LEU A 153 1.07 12.10 -15.32
CA LEU A 153 -0.03 11.58 -14.52
C LEU A 153 -0.80 12.69 -13.77
N ILE A 154 -0.12 13.72 -13.28
CA ILE A 154 -0.75 14.79 -12.48
C ILE A 154 -1.92 15.48 -13.22
N PRO A 155 -1.77 15.93 -14.48
CA PRO A 155 -2.89 16.53 -15.22
C PRO A 155 -3.98 15.52 -15.56
N ALA A 156 -3.61 14.27 -15.86
CA ALA A 156 -4.57 13.20 -16.13
C ALA A 156 -5.45 12.89 -14.91
N ALA A 157 -4.91 13.09 -13.71
CA ALA A 157 -5.61 12.91 -12.44
C ALA A 157 -6.37 14.17 -11.96
N GLY A 158 -6.22 15.32 -12.63
CA GLY A 158 -6.80 16.59 -12.18
C GLY A 158 -6.17 17.15 -10.89
N LEU A 159 -4.86 16.92 -10.70
CA LEU A 159 -4.13 17.24 -9.46
C LEU A 159 -3.14 18.42 -9.62
N GLU A 160 -3.32 19.26 -10.63
CA GLU A 160 -2.39 20.35 -11.01
C GLU A 160 -2.25 21.44 -9.94
N GLY A 161 -3.23 21.58 -9.05
CA GLY A 161 -3.19 22.52 -7.93
C GLY A 161 -2.33 22.07 -6.74
N GLN A 162 -1.79 20.85 -6.76
CA GLN A 162 -1.04 20.27 -5.65
C GLN A 162 0.47 20.29 -5.89
N LYS A 163 1.26 20.40 -4.81
CA LYS A 163 2.73 20.40 -4.90
C LYS A 163 3.27 18.98 -4.84
N TRP A 164 3.63 18.45 -6.00
CA TRP A 164 4.18 17.11 -6.14
C TRP A 164 5.71 17.08 -6.07
N GLU A 165 6.26 16.12 -5.33
CA GLU A 165 7.69 15.92 -5.18
C GLU A 165 8.04 14.43 -5.28
N VAL A 166 8.96 14.10 -6.18
CA VAL A 166 9.50 12.75 -6.34
C VAL A 166 10.77 12.59 -5.52
N ARG A 167 10.86 11.49 -4.78
CA ARG A 167 12.07 11.01 -4.09
C ARG A 167 12.30 9.56 -4.49
N VAL A 168 13.34 9.32 -5.26
CA VAL A 168 13.78 7.95 -5.55
C VAL A 168 14.83 7.58 -4.51
N ILE A 169 14.61 6.48 -3.79
CA ILE A 169 15.50 5.96 -2.75
C ILE A 169 16.41 4.91 -3.39
N ASP A 170 17.72 5.08 -3.23
CA ASP A 170 18.76 4.16 -3.67
C ASP A 170 18.80 2.91 -2.78
N ASP A 171 17.85 2.04 -3.02
CA ASP A 171 17.74 0.72 -2.41
C ASP A 171 17.35 -0.28 -3.50
N PRO A 172 18.31 -1.07 -4.03
CA PRO A 172 18.03 -2.03 -5.09
C PRO A 172 17.37 -3.31 -4.57
N ASP A 173 17.37 -3.54 -3.25
CA ASP A 173 16.82 -4.74 -2.61
C ASP A 173 15.34 -4.55 -2.23
N GLU A 174 14.90 -3.30 -2.04
CA GLU A 174 13.52 -2.96 -1.75
C GLU A 174 12.69 -2.72 -3.04
N GLN A 175 11.70 -3.58 -3.28
CA GLN A 175 10.83 -3.52 -4.45
C GLN A 175 9.51 -2.85 -4.07
N ASN A 176 9.54 -1.54 -3.83
CA ASN A 176 8.38 -0.81 -3.32
C ASN A 176 8.25 0.62 -3.90
N ALA A 177 7.05 1.17 -3.82
CA ALA A 177 6.73 2.56 -4.10
C ALA A 177 5.45 2.93 -3.36
N PHE A 178 5.35 4.19 -2.92
CA PHE A 178 4.14 4.67 -2.26
C PHE A 178 3.99 6.20 -2.41
N VAL A 179 2.76 6.67 -2.25
CA VAL A 179 2.43 8.11 -2.32
C VAL A 179 1.75 8.54 -1.03
N LEU A 180 2.30 9.55 -0.38
CA LEU A 180 1.68 10.18 0.78
C LEU A 180 0.67 11.26 0.36
N PRO A 181 -0.40 11.48 1.15
CA PRO A 181 -1.23 12.67 1.02
C PRO A 181 -0.38 13.95 0.97
N GLY A 182 -0.76 14.90 0.12
CA GLY A 182 0.01 16.12 -0.13
C GLY A 182 1.12 16.00 -1.19
N GLY A 183 1.07 14.96 -2.02
CA GLY A 183 1.86 14.86 -3.25
C GLY A 183 3.31 14.42 -3.07
N LYS A 184 3.64 13.71 -2.00
CA LYS A 184 5.00 13.17 -1.79
C LYS A 184 5.07 11.75 -2.33
N VAL A 185 5.90 11.55 -3.36
CA VAL A 185 6.07 10.27 -4.05
C VAL A 185 7.41 9.67 -3.65
N PHE A 186 7.39 8.43 -3.19
CA PHE A 186 8.58 7.66 -2.85
C PHE A 186 8.65 6.41 -3.72
N VAL A 187 9.80 6.16 -4.35
CA VAL A 187 10.05 4.99 -5.19
C VAL A 187 11.39 4.41 -4.80
N PHE A 188 11.45 3.13 -4.44
CA PHE A 188 12.71 2.45 -4.20
C PHE A 188 13.28 1.93 -5.52
N SER A 189 14.59 2.07 -5.73
CA SER A 189 15.21 1.71 -7.01
C SER A 189 15.01 0.23 -7.40
N GLY A 190 14.84 -0.66 -6.42
CA GLY A 190 14.60 -2.09 -6.62
C GLY A 190 13.29 -2.42 -7.37
N ILE A 191 12.28 -1.53 -7.36
CA ILE A 191 11.04 -1.76 -8.12
C ILE A 191 11.19 -1.44 -9.62
N LEU A 192 12.15 -0.58 -10.00
CA LEU A 192 12.28 -0.08 -11.37
C LEU A 192 12.57 -1.17 -12.41
N PRO A 193 13.40 -2.19 -12.14
CA PRO A 193 13.56 -3.33 -13.04
C PRO A 193 12.25 -4.08 -13.31
N ILE A 194 11.36 -4.20 -12.32
CA ILE A 194 10.05 -4.84 -12.46
C ILE A 194 9.10 -3.96 -13.28
N CYS A 195 9.22 -2.64 -13.18
CA CYS A 195 8.46 -1.72 -14.02
C CYS A 195 8.77 -1.87 -15.52
N ALA A 196 10.01 -2.25 -15.88
CA ALA A 196 10.43 -2.46 -17.27
C ALA A 196 10.18 -1.23 -18.20
N GLY A 197 10.37 -0.02 -17.67
CA GLY A 197 10.26 1.23 -18.41
C GLY A 197 9.16 2.18 -17.91
N GLU A 198 8.97 3.29 -18.64
CA GLU A 198 8.05 4.37 -18.24
C GLU A 198 6.59 3.91 -18.10
N ASP A 199 6.10 3.05 -18.99
CA ASP A 199 4.71 2.57 -18.94
C ASP A 199 4.43 1.74 -17.67
N GLY A 200 5.39 0.92 -17.22
CA GLY A 200 5.23 0.17 -15.97
C GLY A 200 5.43 1.04 -14.72
N VAL A 201 6.30 2.05 -14.78
CA VAL A 201 6.38 3.07 -13.72
C VAL A 201 5.06 3.84 -13.64
N ALA A 202 4.43 4.13 -14.78
CA ALA A 202 3.13 4.79 -14.83
C ALA A 202 2.01 3.91 -14.26
N ALA A 203 2.08 2.58 -14.45
CA ALA A 203 1.14 1.66 -13.81
C ALA A 203 1.30 1.65 -12.29
N VAL A 204 2.53 1.56 -11.76
CA VAL A 204 2.79 1.62 -10.30
C VAL A 204 2.36 2.97 -9.73
N LEU A 205 2.82 4.08 -10.29
CA LEU A 205 2.49 5.41 -9.77
C LEU A 205 1.01 5.75 -9.95
N GLY A 206 0.38 5.32 -11.04
CA GLY A 206 -1.06 5.48 -11.25
C GLY A 206 -1.87 4.77 -10.16
N HIS A 207 -1.45 3.57 -9.76
CA HIS A 207 -2.03 2.82 -8.65
C HIS A 207 -1.85 3.55 -7.30
N GLU A 208 -0.64 4.03 -7.00
CA GLU A 208 -0.37 4.76 -5.75
C GLU A 208 -1.10 6.12 -5.67
N ILE A 209 -1.15 6.86 -6.77
CA ILE A 209 -1.92 8.11 -6.84
C ILE A 209 -3.41 7.81 -6.70
N ALA A 210 -3.90 6.70 -7.26
CA ALA A 210 -5.29 6.29 -7.09
C ALA A 210 -5.65 6.01 -5.62
N HIS A 211 -4.75 5.38 -4.85
CA HIS A 211 -4.95 5.24 -3.39
C HIS A 211 -5.13 6.59 -2.68
N ASN A 212 -4.37 7.59 -3.10
CA ASN A 212 -4.42 8.95 -2.54
C ASN A 212 -5.70 9.69 -2.97
N VAL A 213 -6.02 9.70 -4.26
CA VAL A 213 -7.26 10.32 -4.80
C VAL A 213 -8.51 9.67 -4.19
N ALA A 214 -8.48 8.35 -4.01
CA ALA A 214 -9.53 7.62 -3.35
C ALA A 214 -9.41 7.62 -1.82
N HIS A 215 -8.52 8.40 -1.20
CA HIS A 215 -8.31 8.51 0.26
C HIS A 215 -8.38 7.16 1.01
N HIS A 216 -7.76 6.12 0.46
CA HIS A 216 -7.81 4.77 1.03
C HIS A 216 -7.16 4.69 2.42
N THR A 217 -6.13 5.51 2.67
CA THR A 217 -5.49 5.63 3.98
C THR A 217 -6.46 6.14 5.03
N ALA A 218 -7.17 7.26 4.77
CA ALA A 218 -8.21 7.77 5.66
C ALA A 218 -9.32 6.75 5.91
N GLU A 219 -9.78 6.02 4.88
CA GLU A 219 -10.79 4.99 5.03
C GLU A 219 -10.31 3.80 5.89
N LYS A 220 -9.06 3.36 5.70
CA LYS A 220 -8.44 2.28 6.49
C LYS A 220 -8.28 2.68 7.95
N VAL A 221 -7.81 3.89 8.23
CA VAL A 221 -7.68 4.44 9.58
C VAL A 221 -9.06 4.61 10.23
N SER A 222 -10.03 5.14 9.50
CA SER A 222 -11.42 5.30 9.97
C SER A 222 -11.99 3.99 10.45
N LYS A 223 -11.86 2.92 9.66
CA LYS A 223 -12.42 1.61 10.01
C LYS A 223 -11.83 1.04 11.30
N ARG A 224 -10.55 1.30 11.61
CA ARG A 224 -9.90 0.82 12.84
C ARG A 224 -10.40 1.51 14.11
N TRP A 225 -10.88 2.75 14.02
CA TRP A 225 -11.32 3.52 15.20
C TRP A 225 -12.53 2.91 15.94
N PRO A 226 -13.67 2.63 15.27
CA PRO A 226 -14.80 1.95 15.89
C PRO A 226 -14.46 0.54 16.35
N ILE A 227 -13.56 -0.15 15.65
CA ILE A 227 -13.11 -1.51 16.01
C ILE A 227 -12.38 -1.47 17.35
N ASN A 228 -11.39 -0.59 17.50
CA ASN A 228 -10.65 -0.42 18.75
C ASN A 228 -11.55 0.02 19.90
N LEU A 229 -12.49 0.95 19.64
CA LEU A 229 -13.43 1.40 20.65
C LEU A 229 -14.40 0.28 21.06
N SER A 230 -14.92 -0.50 20.11
CA SER A 230 -15.81 -1.63 20.39
C SER A 230 -15.09 -2.77 21.12
N ALA A 231 -13.84 -3.08 20.75
CA ALA A 231 -13.00 -4.05 21.46
C ALA A 231 -12.72 -3.61 22.91
N LEU A 232 -12.46 -2.31 23.11
CA LEU A 232 -12.29 -1.72 24.44
C LEU A 232 -13.56 -1.85 25.28
N LEU A 233 -14.74 -1.52 24.70
CA LEU A 233 -16.03 -1.64 25.37
C LEU A 233 -16.39 -3.10 25.70
N LEU A 234 -16.14 -4.04 24.79
CA LEU A 234 -16.34 -5.46 25.02
C LEU A 234 -15.42 -6.02 26.11
N THR A 235 -14.17 -5.55 26.15
CA THR A 235 -13.21 -5.90 27.20
C THR A 235 -13.69 -5.41 28.56
N PHE A 236 -14.11 -4.14 28.66
CA PHE A 236 -14.62 -3.57 29.92
C PHE A 236 -15.93 -4.20 30.39
N GLN A 237 -16.84 -4.57 29.47
CA GLN A 237 -18.17 -5.04 29.81
C GLN A 237 -18.26 -6.56 30.01
N PHE A 238 -17.44 -7.35 29.29
CA PHE A 238 -17.54 -8.81 29.24
C PHE A 238 -16.27 -9.54 29.68
N ASP A 239 -15.19 -8.83 30.03
CA ASP A 239 -13.91 -9.43 30.47
C ASP A 239 -13.35 -10.43 29.44
N ILE A 240 -13.67 -10.19 28.16
CA ILE A 240 -13.14 -10.93 27.02
C ILE A 240 -11.71 -10.44 26.79
N PRO A 241 -10.72 -11.34 26.62
CA PRO A 241 -9.38 -10.93 26.25
C PRO A 241 -9.43 -10.12 24.95
N GLY A 242 -9.04 -8.84 25.01
CA GLY A 242 -9.14 -7.90 23.88
C GLY A 242 -8.50 -8.42 22.58
N GLN A 243 -7.49 -9.29 22.69
CA GLN A 243 -6.84 -9.95 21.56
C GLN A 243 -7.80 -10.83 20.73
N LEU A 244 -8.74 -11.55 21.36
CA LEU A 244 -9.69 -12.43 20.65
C LEU A 244 -10.77 -11.62 19.92
N ALA A 245 -11.21 -10.50 20.52
CA ALA A 245 -12.17 -9.58 19.90
C ALA A 245 -11.55 -8.85 18.69
N GLN A 246 -10.29 -8.41 18.80
CA GLN A 246 -9.54 -7.83 17.69
C GLN A 246 -9.35 -8.83 16.53
N SER A 247 -8.95 -10.07 16.85
CA SER A 247 -8.70 -11.13 15.85
C SER A 247 -9.91 -11.45 14.95
N ILE A 248 -11.13 -11.46 15.51
CA ILE A 248 -12.36 -11.73 14.76
C ILE A 248 -12.71 -10.55 13.85
N VAL A 249 -12.47 -9.34 14.32
CA VAL A 249 -12.82 -8.11 13.60
C VAL A 249 -11.82 -7.81 12.48
N ASP A 250 -10.52 -8.03 12.73
CA ASP A 250 -9.46 -7.94 11.72
C ASP A 250 -9.71 -8.91 10.56
N LEU A 251 -10.16 -10.14 10.87
CA LEU A 251 -10.46 -11.15 9.85
C LEU A 251 -11.70 -10.81 9.00
N VAL A 252 -12.75 -10.27 9.62
CA VAL A 252 -14.06 -10.04 8.97
C VAL A 252 -14.10 -8.71 8.20
N LEU A 253 -13.44 -7.66 8.70
CA LEU A 253 -13.55 -6.32 8.14
C LEU A 253 -12.29 -5.84 7.41
N GLU A 254 -11.09 -6.29 7.77
CA GLU A 254 -9.86 -5.72 7.19
C GLU A 254 -9.50 -6.38 5.84
N LYS A 255 -9.58 -7.71 5.75
CA LYS A 255 -9.21 -8.47 4.54
C LYS A 255 -10.08 -8.19 3.30
N PRO A 256 -11.43 -8.29 3.34
CA PRO A 256 -12.24 -8.05 2.15
C PRO A 256 -12.23 -6.57 1.72
N ASN A 257 -12.18 -5.64 2.67
CA ASN A 257 -12.11 -4.20 2.36
C ASN A 257 -10.79 -3.79 1.70
N SER A 258 -9.67 -4.40 2.11
CA SER A 258 -8.37 -4.18 1.45
C SER A 258 -8.46 -4.57 -0.03
N ARG A 259 -9.02 -5.73 -0.37
CA ARG A 259 -9.17 -6.17 -1.78
C ARG A 259 -10.03 -5.23 -2.62
N THR A 260 -11.11 -4.68 -2.05
CA THR A 260 -11.94 -3.69 -2.75
C THR A 260 -11.17 -2.40 -3.05
N MET A 261 -10.36 -1.92 -2.09
CA MET A 261 -9.50 -0.74 -2.28
C MET A 261 -8.43 -0.99 -3.34
N GLU A 262 -7.76 -2.15 -3.31
CA GLU A 262 -6.76 -2.51 -4.33
C GLU A 262 -7.37 -2.53 -5.74
N SER A 263 -8.54 -3.16 -5.89
CA SER A 263 -9.26 -3.24 -7.16
C SER A 263 -9.73 -1.86 -7.65
N GLU A 264 -10.13 -0.98 -6.73
CA GLU A 264 -10.51 0.40 -7.03
C GLU A 264 -9.29 1.23 -7.47
N ALA A 265 -8.16 1.06 -6.79
CA ALA A 265 -6.90 1.71 -7.14
C ALA A 265 -6.37 1.22 -8.51
N ASP A 266 -6.48 -0.07 -8.81
CA ASP A 266 -6.17 -0.61 -10.15
C ASP A 266 -7.02 0.04 -11.25
N TYR A 267 -8.33 0.13 -11.04
CA TYR A 267 -9.24 0.69 -12.03
C TYR A 267 -8.93 2.17 -12.29
N ILE A 268 -8.85 2.98 -11.23
CA ILE A 268 -8.55 4.41 -11.34
C ILE A 268 -7.15 4.62 -11.93
N GLY A 269 -6.15 3.88 -11.46
CA GLY A 269 -4.77 3.96 -11.93
C GLY A 269 -4.62 3.58 -13.40
N LEU A 270 -5.32 2.54 -13.85
CA LEU A 270 -5.34 2.11 -15.26
C LEU A 270 -5.93 3.19 -16.18
N LEU A 271 -7.07 3.79 -15.79
CA LEU A 271 -7.67 4.88 -16.56
C LEU A 271 -6.79 6.13 -16.56
N MET A 272 -6.15 6.43 -15.42
CA MET A 272 -5.24 7.57 -15.27
C MET A 272 -3.99 7.42 -16.15
N MET A 273 -3.33 6.26 -16.14
CA MET A 273 -2.16 6.04 -16.99
C MET A 273 -2.51 6.11 -18.48
N ALA A 274 -3.68 5.56 -18.85
CA ALA A 274 -4.20 5.66 -20.21
C ALA A 274 -4.47 7.12 -20.61
N GLN A 275 -5.11 7.89 -19.75
CA GLN A 275 -5.35 9.32 -19.96
C GLN A 275 -4.05 10.14 -20.03
N ALA A 276 -3.01 9.71 -19.30
CA ALA A 276 -1.66 10.27 -19.38
C ALA A 276 -0.86 9.80 -20.62
N CYS A 277 -1.50 9.06 -21.52
CA CYS A 277 -0.93 8.54 -22.77
C CYS A 277 0.12 7.43 -22.61
N TYR A 278 0.10 6.70 -21.49
CA TYR A 278 0.87 5.48 -21.30
C TYR A 278 0.09 4.26 -21.81
N ASP A 279 0.79 3.16 -22.10
CA ASP A 279 0.18 1.93 -22.57
C ASP A 279 -0.50 1.16 -21.42
N PRO A 280 -1.84 1.06 -21.37
CA PRO A 280 -2.53 0.33 -20.31
C PRO A 280 -2.20 -1.17 -20.29
N ASN A 281 -1.70 -1.74 -21.39
CA ASN A 281 -1.24 -3.13 -21.42
C ASN A 281 -0.01 -3.35 -20.52
N ALA A 282 0.77 -2.32 -20.23
CA ALA A 282 1.93 -2.42 -19.35
C ALA A 282 1.54 -2.78 -17.92
N ALA A 283 0.32 -2.44 -17.46
CA ALA A 283 -0.19 -2.87 -16.17
C ALA A 283 -0.34 -4.40 -16.09
N VAL A 284 -0.80 -5.05 -17.16
CA VAL A 284 -0.90 -6.53 -17.23
C VAL A 284 0.49 -7.15 -17.13
N GLY A 285 1.45 -6.65 -17.91
CA GLY A 285 2.82 -7.14 -17.89
C GLY A 285 3.54 -6.88 -16.56
N LEU A 286 3.22 -5.78 -15.88
CA LEU A 286 3.73 -5.50 -14.53
C LEU A 286 3.32 -6.58 -13.54
N TRP A 287 2.04 -6.95 -13.51
CA TRP A 287 1.55 -8.01 -12.62
C TRP A 287 2.16 -9.38 -12.92
N GLU A 288 2.39 -9.69 -14.19
CA GLU A 288 3.12 -10.91 -14.57
C GLU A 288 4.54 -10.93 -14.02
N ARG A 289 5.26 -9.80 -14.14
CA ARG A 289 6.63 -9.68 -13.61
C ARG A 289 6.68 -9.68 -12.08
N MET A 290 5.69 -9.08 -11.42
CA MET A 290 5.55 -9.14 -9.95
C MET A 290 5.29 -10.57 -9.47
N ALA A 291 4.40 -11.31 -10.14
CA ALA A 291 4.11 -12.71 -9.82
C ALA A 291 5.32 -13.63 -10.07
N GLU A 292 6.16 -13.32 -11.07
CA GLU A 292 7.42 -14.02 -11.28
C GLU A 292 8.41 -13.72 -10.15
N ALA A 293 8.57 -12.44 -9.77
CA ALA A 293 9.45 -12.03 -8.68
C ALA A 293 9.06 -12.71 -7.35
N GLU A 294 7.77 -12.87 -7.09
CA GLU A 294 7.23 -13.53 -5.89
C GLU A 294 7.74 -14.97 -5.71
N ARG A 295 8.07 -15.69 -6.79
CA ARG A 295 8.58 -17.07 -6.71
C ARG A 295 9.95 -17.16 -6.01
N HIS A 296 10.73 -16.08 -6.04
CA HIS A 296 12.05 -16.02 -5.41
C HIS A 296 11.98 -15.35 -4.04
N ALA A 297 11.29 -14.21 -3.96
CA ALA A 297 10.91 -13.54 -2.72
C ALA A 297 9.74 -12.59 -3.03
N PRO A 298 8.68 -12.55 -2.21
CA PRO A 298 7.56 -11.63 -2.44
C PRO A 298 8.05 -10.18 -2.47
N PRO A 299 7.85 -9.43 -3.56
CA PRO A 299 8.10 -8.00 -3.60
C PRO A 299 7.40 -7.31 -2.42
N GLN A 300 8.07 -6.35 -1.78
CA GLN A 300 7.49 -5.61 -0.67
C GLN A 300 6.23 -4.85 -1.09
N PHE A 301 6.17 -4.41 -2.36
CA PHE A 301 4.94 -3.89 -2.96
C PHE A 301 3.77 -4.88 -2.86
N LEU A 302 3.95 -6.18 -3.12
CA LEU A 302 2.87 -7.16 -2.97
C LEU A 302 2.49 -7.42 -1.50
N SER A 303 3.41 -7.14 -0.58
CA SER A 303 3.14 -7.25 0.86
C SER A 303 2.26 -6.09 1.36
N THR A 304 2.47 -4.87 0.84
CA THR A 304 1.64 -3.69 1.14
C THR A 304 0.35 -3.66 0.31
N HIS A 305 0.37 -4.22 -0.90
CA HIS A 305 -0.73 -4.28 -1.87
C HIS A 305 -1.07 -5.75 -2.21
N PRO A 306 -1.72 -6.49 -1.30
CA PRO A 306 -1.98 -7.91 -1.50
C PRO A 306 -2.81 -8.14 -2.77
N SER A 307 -2.30 -8.98 -3.68
CA SER A 307 -3.00 -9.30 -4.92
C SER A 307 -4.32 -10.03 -4.63
N ASN A 308 -5.41 -9.63 -5.29
CA ASN A 308 -6.55 -10.51 -5.46
C ASN A 308 -6.16 -11.63 -6.45
N GLU A 309 -6.57 -12.87 -6.22
CA GLU A 309 -6.22 -14.03 -7.08
C GLU A 309 -6.56 -13.81 -8.57
N ASN A 310 -7.38 -12.79 -8.87
CA ASN A 310 -7.81 -12.40 -10.20
C ASN A 310 -7.43 -10.98 -10.67
N ARG A 311 -6.48 -10.24 -10.05
CA ARG A 311 -6.15 -8.84 -10.46
C ARG A 311 -5.85 -8.71 -11.96
N LYS A 312 -5.00 -9.57 -12.50
CA LYS A 312 -4.67 -9.59 -13.94
C LYS A 312 -5.93 -9.75 -14.81
N ALA A 313 -6.79 -10.72 -14.48
CA ALA A 313 -8.02 -10.98 -15.24
C ALA A 313 -9.01 -9.80 -15.17
N VAL A 314 -9.10 -9.14 -14.01
CA VAL A 314 -9.94 -7.95 -13.83
C VAL A 314 -9.40 -6.75 -14.64
N ILE A 315 -8.08 -6.50 -14.59
CA ILE A 315 -7.45 -5.44 -15.38
C ILE A 315 -7.66 -5.67 -16.88
N GLN A 316 -7.54 -6.93 -17.34
CA GLN A 316 -7.80 -7.29 -18.73
C GLN A 316 -9.23 -6.94 -19.18
N GLN A 317 -10.22 -7.02 -18.28
CA GLN A 317 -11.60 -6.62 -18.60
C GLN A 317 -11.76 -5.10 -18.76
N TRP A 318 -10.90 -4.32 -18.11
CA TRP A 318 -10.91 -2.85 -18.19
C TRP A 318 -10.04 -2.28 -19.31
N LEU A 319 -9.18 -3.10 -19.94
CA LEU A 319 -8.32 -2.65 -21.05
C LEU A 319 -9.09 -1.97 -22.18
N PRO A 320 -10.27 -2.45 -22.66
CA PRO A 320 -11.00 -1.77 -23.71
C PRO A 320 -11.40 -0.34 -23.31
N GLN A 321 -11.84 -0.17 -22.05
CA GLN A 321 -12.21 1.14 -21.52
C GLN A 321 -11.00 2.05 -21.34
N ALA A 322 -9.89 1.51 -20.84
CA ALA A 322 -8.64 2.25 -20.72
C ALA A 322 -8.12 2.67 -22.11
N GLN A 323 -8.19 1.80 -23.11
CA GLN A 323 -7.80 2.14 -24.47
C GLN A 323 -8.68 3.25 -25.06
N GLN A 324 -10.00 3.16 -24.88
CA GLN A 324 -10.91 4.24 -25.28
C GLN A 324 -10.52 5.56 -24.60
N LYS A 325 -10.25 5.53 -23.28
CA LYS A 325 -9.85 6.71 -22.51
C LYS A 325 -8.55 7.32 -23.04
N ARG A 326 -7.59 6.48 -23.44
CA ARG A 326 -6.33 6.91 -24.07
C ARG A 326 -6.58 7.57 -25.42
N ASP A 327 -7.45 7.01 -26.25
CA ASP A 327 -7.77 7.54 -27.57
C ASP A 327 -8.47 8.91 -27.47
N GLU A 328 -9.37 9.08 -26.49
CA GLU A 328 -10.02 10.35 -26.17
C GLU A 328 -9.05 11.43 -25.68
N SER A 329 -7.94 11.03 -25.05
CA SER A 329 -7.02 11.95 -24.36
C SER A 329 -6.05 12.70 -25.28
N LYS A 330 -6.37 12.81 -26.58
CA LYS A 330 -5.55 13.47 -27.62
C LYS A 330 -4.09 13.00 -27.64
N CYS A 331 -3.81 11.79 -27.15
CA CYS A 331 -2.47 11.22 -27.07
C CYS A 331 -1.77 11.08 -28.43
N GLY A 332 -2.56 10.96 -29.50
CA GLY A 332 -2.08 10.95 -30.88
C GLY A 332 -2.04 12.31 -31.58
N SER A 333 -2.51 13.39 -30.94
CA SER A 333 -2.65 14.70 -31.60
C SER A 333 -1.31 15.27 -32.08
N THR A 334 -0.20 15.00 -31.39
CA THR A 334 1.13 15.42 -31.83
C THR A 334 1.59 14.65 -33.08
N ILE A 335 1.23 13.36 -33.21
CA ILE A 335 1.52 12.57 -34.42
C ILE A 335 0.61 13.01 -35.57
N GLY A 336 -0.67 13.32 -35.29
CA GLY A 336 -1.60 13.90 -36.26
C GLY A 336 -1.09 15.21 -36.82
N TYR A 337 -0.67 16.15 -35.97
CA TYR A 337 -0.05 17.41 -36.40
C TYR A 337 1.25 17.19 -37.19
N VAL A 338 2.11 16.25 -36.78
CA VAL A 338 3.35 15.94 -37.53
C VAL A 338 3.06 15.30 -38.88
N GLN A 339 2.03 14.46 -38.98
CA GLN A 339 1.60 13.85 -40.25
C GLN A 339 0.93 14.87 -41.18
N GLU A 340 0.08 15.75 -40.65
CA GLU A 340 -0.51 16.86 -41.39
C GLU A 340 0.55 17.85 -41.84
N PHE A 341 1.48 18.22 -40.96
CA PHE A 341 2.64 19.06 -41.29
C PHE A 341 3.50 18.44 -42.39
N ARG A 342 3.83 17.14 -42.29
CA ARG A 342 4.58 16.42 -43.34
C ARG A 342 3.81 16.36 -44.66
N ARG A 343 2.48 16.18 -44.65
CA ARG A 343 1.66 16.23 -45.86
C ARG A 343 1.64 17.62 -46.48
N ALA A 344 1.51 18.67 -45.68
CA ALA A 344 1.51 20.04 -46.16
C ALA A 344 2.84 20.40 -46.87
N PHE A 345 3.98 20.02 -46.27
CA PHE A 345 5.30 20.24 -46.90
C PHE A 345 5.57 19.33 -48.10
N ALA A 346 5.06 18.10 -48.11
CA ALA A 346 5.18 17.21 -49.27
C ALA A 346 4.39 17.71 -50.49
N LEU A 347 3.30 18.46 -50.28
CA LEU A 347 2.51 19.08 -51.35
C LEU A 347 3.15 20.37 -51.89
N GLU A 348 3.93 21.10 -51.09
CA GLU A 348 4.73 22.24 -51.57
C GLU A 348 5.88 21.80 -52.48
N ASP A 349 6.52 20.66 -52.19
CA ASP A 349 7.62 20.11 -53.00
C ASP A 349 7.14 19.62 -54.38
N ASP A 350 5.86 19.22 -54.51
CA ASP A 350 5.26 18.79 -55.77
C ASP A 350 4.88 19.99 -56.67
N PHE A 351 4.55 21.14 -56.08
CA PHE A 351 4.26 22.39 -56.83
C PHE A 351 5.52 23.02 -57.45
N THR A 352 6.70 22.79 -56.85
CA THR A 352 7.98 23.24 -57.41
C THR A 352 8.54 22.33 -58.52
N ARG A 353 7.93 21.15 -58.72
CA ARG A 353 8.23 20.18 -59.78
C ARG A 353 7.30 20.23 -61.00
N ALA A 354 6.49 21.28 -61.13
CA ALA A 354 5.76 21.51 -62.38
C ALA A 354 6.78 21.62 -63.55
N PRO A 355 6.62 20.84 -64.64
CA PRO A 355 7.57 20.87 -65.74
C PRO A 355 7.55 22.27 -66.38
N LYS A 356 8.74 22.90 -66.43
CA LYS A 356 8.95 24.09 -67.26
C LYS A 356 8.85 23.66 -68.72
N HIS A 357 7.64 23.70 -69.28
CA HIS A 357 7.46 23.75 -70.72
C HIS A 357 8.00 25.11 -71.19
N VAL A 358 9.25 25.12 -71.63
CA VAL A 358 9.86 26.26 -72.31
C VAL A 358 9.67 26.02 -73.80
N ASP A 359 8.69 26.73 -74.36
CA ASP A 359 8.61 27.29 -75.71
C ASP A 359 9.38 26.59 -76.85
N GLU A 360 8.66 25.77 -77.63
CA GLU A 360 8.89 25.65 -79.07
C GLU A 360 7.90 26.57 -79.79
N TRP A 361 8.36 27.79 -80.11
CA TRP A 361 7.76 28.64 -81.14
C TRP A 361 8.88 29.18 -82.05
N VAL A 362 8.97 28.56 -83.23
CA VAL A 362 9.28 29.13 -84.56
C VAL A 362 10.39 30.20 -84.63
N TRP A 363 11.52 29.85 -85.27
CA TRP A 363 11.92 30.34 -86.60
C TRP A 363 12.78 29.29 -87.31
#